data_AF-A0AAE5RTX6-F1
#
_entry.id   AF-A0AAE5RTX6-F1
#
_cell.length_a   1.000
_cell.length_b   1.000
_cell.length_c   1.000
_cell.angle_alpha   90.00
_cell.angle_beta   90.00
_cell.angle_gamma   90.00
#
_symmetry.space_group_name_H-M   'P 1'
#
loop_
_entity.id
_entity.type
_entity.pdbx_description
1 polymer ?
#
loop_
_entity_poly.entity_id
_entity_poly.type
_entity_poly.pdbx_seq_one_letter_code
_entity_poly.pdbx_strand_id
1 'polypeptide(L)'
;MKEKLLKIDKRKTPEHREHLKNIGRKKGQPKIEGSGVKKIPEEVKEAMAAKTMDAVAVMADVMMNSSNDTARVKAAAYFLDPFVPKAATNVNVNHAVSIADMLSQINQMRLKDETKTIDITPHEEPVVELLIEPVVIDRD
;
A
#
# COMPACT_ATOMS: atom_id res chain seq x y z
N MET A 1 -1.90 -7.94 -34.56
CA MET A 1 -2.30 -7.48 -33.21
C MET A 1 -1.73 -8.45 -32.19
N LYS A 2 -0.76 -8.04 -31.36
CA LYS A 2 -0.18 -8.89 -30.31
C LYS A 2 -0.82 -8.49 -28.97
N GLU A 3 -1.69 -9.35 -28.45
CA GLU A 3 -2.27 -9.21 -27.11
C GLU A 3 -1.15 -9.16 -26.07
N LYS A 4 -1.07 -8.06 -25.32
CA LYS A 4 -0.22 -7.98 -24.14
C LYS A 4 -0.88 -8.81 -23.05
N LEU A 5 -0.46 -10.07 -22.92
CA LEU A 5 -0.76 -10.93 -21.78
C LEU A 5 -0.33 -10.20 -20.49
N LEU A 6 -1.32 -9.68 -19.75
CA LEU A 6 -1.13 -9.13 -18.41
C LEU A 6 -0.50 -10.23 -17.56
N LYS A 7 0.75 -10.02 -17.12
CA LYS A 7 1.43 -10.93 -16.18
C LYS A 7 0.72 -10.83 -14.83
N ILE A 8 -0.27 -11.69 -14.62
CA ILE A 8 -0.99 -11.77 -13.35
C ILE A 8 0.00 -12.20 -12.27
N ASP A 9 0.10 -11.40 -11.21
CA ASP A 9 0.93 -11.70 -10.05
C ASP A 9 0.34 -12.92 -9.32
N LYS A 10 1.01 -14.08 -9.49
CA LYS A 10 0.61 -15.37 -8.92
C LYS A 10 0.50 -15.34 -7.39
N ARG A 11 1.08 -14.34 -6.71
CA ARG A 11 0.98 -14.18 -5.25
C ARG A 11 -0.34 -13.59 -4.78
N LYS A 12 -1.07 -12.92 -5.67
CA LYS A 12 -2.35 -12.25 -5.35
C LYS A 12 -3.58 -13.05 -5.76
N THR A 13 -3.38 -14.21 -6.40
CA THR A 13 -4.47 -15.08 -6.82
C THR A 13 -5.20 -15.68 -5.61
N PRO A 14 -6.51 -15.96 -5.73
CA PRO A 14 -7.28 -16.60 -4.66
C PRO A 14 -6.69 -17.97 -4.29
N GLU A 15 -6.22 -18.73 -5.28
CA GLU A 15 -5.54 -20.02 -5.09
C GLU A 15 -4.29 -19.91 -4.20
N HIS A 16 -3.49 -18.85 -4.37
CA HIS A 16 -2.32 -18.64 -3.52
C HIS A 16 -2.71 -18.29 -2.09
N ARG A 17 -3.81 -17.55 -1.88
CA ARG A 17 -4.32 -17.26 -0.54
C ARG A 17 -4.83 -18.52 0.16
N GLU A 18 -5.50 -19.41 -0.57
CA GLU A 18 -5.96 -20.70 -0.03
C GLU A 18 -4.79 -21.63 0.29
N HIS A 19 -3.78 -21.66 -0.58
CA HIS A 19 -2.53 -22.37 -0.32
C HIS A 19 -1.85 -21.84 0.94
N LEU A 20 -1.73 -20.52 1.11
CA LEU A 20 -1.14 -19.91 2.31
C LEU A 20 -1.94 -20.20 3.58
N LYS A 21 -3.28 -20.24 3.52
CA LYS A 21 -4.11 -20.68 4.66
C LYS A 21 -3.86 -22.14 5.04
N ASN A 22 -3.48 -22.97 4.06
CA ASN A 22 -3.14 -24.37 4.25
C ASN A 22 -1.67 -24.57 4.68
N ILE A 23 -0.78 -23.61 4.43
CA ILE A 23 0.61 -23.59 4.92
C ILE A 23 0.61 -23.02 6.34
N GLY A 24 0.39 -23.89 7.31
CA GLY A 24 0.44 -23.53 8.72
C GLY A 24 0.00 -24.67 9.61
N ARG A 25 0.21 -24.50 10.92
CA ARG A 25 -0.30 -25.46 11.90
C ARG A 25 -1.82 -25.37 11.94
N LYS A 26 -2.51 -26.46 11.59
CA LYS A 26 -3.97 -26.48 11.61
C LYS A 26 -4.46 -26.46 13.06
N LYS A 27 -5.55 -25.70 13.32
CA LYS A 27 -6.22 -25.66 14.63
C LYS A 27 -6.63 -27.09 15.00
N GLY A 28 -6.13 -27.59 16.14
CA GLY A 28 -6.39 -28.95 16.62
C GLY A 28 -5.26 -29.97 16.37
N GLN A 29 -4.19 -29.62 15.64
CA GLN A 29 -3.02 -30.48 15.56
C GLN A 29 -2.26 -30.51 16.89
N PRO A 30 -1.83 -31.69 17.39
CA PRO A 30 -1.03 -31.78 18.60
C PRO A 30 0.24 -30.96 18.46
N LYS A 31 0.72 -30.41 19.58
CA LYS A 31 1.95 -29.62 19.60
C LYS A 31 3.10 -30.56 19.29
N ILE A 32 3.91 -30.23 18.28
CA ILE A 32 5.13 -30.97 17.98
C ILE A 32 6.01 -30.90 19.24
N GLU A 33 6.46 -32.05 19.74
CA GLU A 33 7.34 -32.10 20.90
C GLU A 33 8.61 -31.27 20.62
N GLY A 34 8.96 -30.38 21.56
CA GLY A 34 10.06 -29.43 21.38
C GLY A 34 9.76 -28.18 20.55
N SER A 35 8.56 -28.02 19.97
CA SER A 35 8.17 -26.79 19.28
C SER A 35 7.71 -25.68 20.24
N GLY A 36 8.03 -24.43 19.92
CA GLY A 36 7.65 -23.25 20.71
C GLY A 36 8.64 -22.90 21.83
N VAL A 37 8.34 -21.83 22.56
CA VAL A 37 9.17 -21.38 23.69
C VAL A 37 9.13 -22.43 24.80
N LYS A 38 10.28 -23.05 25.08
CA LYS A 38 10.42 -23.94 26.25
C LYS A 38 10.21 -23.09 27.50
N LYS A 39 9.41 -23.60 28.45
CA LYS A 39 9.27 -22.94 29.75
C LYS A 39 10.65 -22.89 30.39
N ILE A 40 11.09 -21.70 30.78
CA ILE A 40 12.31 -21.52 31.55
C ILE A 40 12.10 -22.25 32.89
N PRO A 41 13.03 -23.11 33.32
CA PRO A 41 12.92 -23.79 34.60
C PRO A 41 12.80 -22.79 35.74
N GLU A 42 12.02 -23.12 36.75
CA GLU A 42 11.64 -22.20 37.83
C GLU A 42 12.84 -21.68 38.61
N GLU A 43 13.81 -22.57 38.90
CA GLU A 43 15.09 -22.22 39.55
C GLU A 43 15.86 -21.12 38.82
N VAL A 44 15.88 -21.16 37.47
CA VAL A 44 16.58 -20.15 36.66
C VAL A 44 15.81 -18.83 36.67
N LYS A 45 14.48 -18.89 36.73
CA LYS A 45 13.65 -17.69 36.83
C LYS A 45 13.86 -16.99 38.18
N GLU A 46 13.95 -17.75 39.26
CA GLU A 46 14.22 -17.23 40.61
C GLU A 46 15.64 -16.67 40.73
N ALA A 47 16.65 -17.38 40.20
CA ALA A 47 18.02 -16.89 40.16
C ALA A 47 18.14 -15.58 39.36
N MET A 48 17.45 -15.47 38.22
CA MET A 48 17.39 -14.22 37.46
C MET A 48 16.65 -13.12 38.20
N ALA A 49 15.55 -13.45 38.90
CA ALA A 49 14.81 -12.49 39.72
C ALA A 49 15.66 -11.95 40.88
N ALA A 50 16.48 -12.78 41.52
CA ALA A 50 17.40 -12.35 42.57
C ALA A 50 18.47 -11.36 42.04
N LYS A 51 18.82 -11.45 40.76
CA LYS A 51 19.85 -10.62 40.11
C LYS A 51 19.31 -9.34 39.48
N THR A 52 18.00 -9.08 39.54
CA THR A 52 17.43 -7.88 38.94
C THR A 52 17.95 -6.59 39.60
N MET A 53 18.19 -6.61 40.91
CA MET A 53 18.72 -5.44 41.62
C MET A 53 20.14 -5.10 41.18
N ASP A 54 21.00 -6.10 41.01
CA ASP A 54 22.36 -5.94 40.48
C ASP A 54 22.32 -5.37 39.05
N ALA A 55 21.39 -5.86 38.21
CA ALA A 55 21.21 -5.37 36.85
C ALA A 55 20.78 -3.90 36.80
N VAL A 56 19.89 -3.47 37.70
CA VAL A 56 19.47 -2.06 37.83
C VAL A 56 20.65 -1.19 38.25
N ALA A 57 21.48 -1.65 39.19
CA ALA A 57 22.67 -0.91 39.62
C ALA A 57 23.68 -0.72 38.48
N VAL A 58 23.94 -1.77 37.69
CA VAL A 58 24.79 -1.68 36.49
C VAL A 58 24.20 -0.73 35.46
N MET A 59 22.88 -0.75 35.25
CA MET A 59 22.21 0.15 34.31
C MET A 59 22.35 1.62 34.75
N ALA A 60 22.24 1.89 36.05
CA ALA A 60 22.43 3.22 36.63
C ALA A 60 23.89 3.69 36.49
N ASP A 61 24.85 2.80 36.69
CA ASP A 61 26.28 3.08 36.49
C ASP A 61 26.59 3.40 35.02
N VAL A 62 26.06 2.60 34.09
CA VAL A 62 26.20 2.86 32.64
C VAL A 62 25.60 4.21 32.25
N MET A 63 24.49 4.62 32.87
CA MET A 63 23.88 5.92 32.61
C MET A 63 24.79 7.11 33.02
N MET A 64 25.46 6.99 34.16
CA MET A 64 26.27 8.08 34.73
C MET A 64 27.72 8.08 34.25
N ASN A 65 28.34 6.90 34.12
CA ASN A 65 29.78 6.75 34.00
C ASN A 65 30.25 6.13 32.67
N SER A 66 29.33 5.73 31.78
CA SER A 66 29.75 5.16 30.49
C SER A 66 30.42 6.21 29.60
N SER A 67 31.51 5.84 28.94
CA SER A 67 32.17 6.68 27.94
C SER A 67 31.40 6.78 26.61
N ASN A 68 30.40 5.91 26.40
CA ASN A 68 29.59 5.91 25.18
C ASN A 68 28.26 6.63 25.41
N ASP A 69 28.09 7.80 24.80
CA ASP A 69 26.87 8.59 24.91
C ASP A 69 25.62 7.82 24.47
N THR A 70 25.73 6.93 23.47
CA THR A 70 24.60 6.11 23.02
C THR A 70 24.15 5.12 24.10
N ALA A 71 25.10 4.57 24.86
CA ALA A 71 24.80 3.66 25.96
C ALA A 71 24.14 4.41 27.12
N ARG A 72 24.60 5.62 27.44
CA ARG A 72 23.99 6.49 28.46
C ARG A 72 22.56 6.86 28.12
N VAL A 73 22.30 7.28 26.88
CA VAL A 73 20.96 7.65 26.42
C VAL A 73 20.01 6.45 26.47
N LYS A 74 20.46 5.25 26.07
CA LYS A 74 19.64 4.03 26.17
C LYS A 74 19.36 3.63 27.61
N ALA A 75 20.33 3.76 28.51
CA ALA A 75 20.14 3.49 29.93
C ALA A 75 19.15 4.50 30.56
N ALA A 76 19.26 5.77 30.21
CA ALA A 76 18.30 6.79 30.64
C ALA A 76 16.89 6.54 30.09
N ALA A 77 16.77 6.18 28.81
CA ALA A 77 15.49 5.85 28.19
C ALA A 77 14.85 4.62 28.85
N TYR A 78 15.63 3.60 29.23
CA TYR A 78 15.11 2.44 29.93
C TYR A 78 14.38 2.80 31.24
N PHE A 79 14.88 3.78 31.99
CA PHE A 79 14.24 4.27 33.20
C PHE A 79 13.04 5.19 32.92
N LEU A 80 13.09 6.00 31.86
CA LEU A 80 12.05 6.99 31.57
C LEU A 80 10.85 6.41 30.80
N ASP A 81 11.08 5.43 29.93
CA ASP A 81 10.08 4.85 29.02
C ASP A 81 8.81 4.34 29.72
N PRO A 82 8.85 3.75 30.92
CA PRO A 82 7.64 3.31 31.63
C PRO A 82 6.80 4.48 32.17
N PHE A 83 7.42 5.64 32.44
CA PHE A 83 6.76 6.77 33.10
C PHE A 83 6.37 7.88 32.13
N VAL A 84 7.05 7.99 30.99
CA VAL A 84 6.80 9.02 29.99
C VAL A 84 6.02 8.41 28.82
N PRO A 85 4.73 8.76 28.64
CA PRO A 85 3.98 8.29 27.49
C PRO A 85 4.59 8.86 26.21
N LYS A 86 5.11 7.98 25.36
CA LYS A 86 5.59 8.35 24.03
C LYS A 86 4.38 8.65 23.15
N ALA A 87 4.34 9.84 22.56
CA ALA A 87 3.31 10.18 21.58
C ALA A 87 3.37 9.20 20.40
N ALA A 88 2.28 8.48 20.15
CA ALA A 88 2.21 7.54 19.04
C ALA A 88 2.04 8.31 17.72
N THR A 89 3.15 8.63 17.05
CA THR A 89 3.12 9.21 15.70
C THR A 89 3.12 8.10 14.65
N ASN A 90 1.97 7.46 14.45
CA ASN A 90 1.75 6.59 13.28
C ASN A 90 0.77 7.28 12.34
N VAL A 91 1.29 7.98 11.34
CA VAL A 91 0.49 8.53 10.24
C VAL A 91 0.54 7.54 9.08
N ASN A 92 -0.49 6.71 8.95
CA ASN A 92 -0.64 5.81 7.81
C ASN A 92 -1.60 6.44 6.79
N VAL A 93 -1.05 7.03 5.72
CA VAL A 93 -1.85 7.59 4.62
C VAL A 93 -2.00 6.54 3.53
N ASN A 94 -3.13 5.82 3.54
CA ASN A 94 -3.51 4.94 2.44
C ASN A 94 -4.29 5.73 1.38
N HIS A 95 -3.62 6.15 0.30
CA HIS A 95 -4.31 6.65 -0.88
C HIS A 95 -4.80 5.48 -1.74
N ALA A 96 -6.04 5.05 -1.52
CA ALA A 96 -6.73 4.19 -2.48
C ALA A 96 -7.31 5.06 -3.60
N VAL A 97 -6.49 5.39 -4.60
CA VAL A 97 -6.98 6.09 -5.79
C VAL A 97 -7.71 5.06 -6.65
N SER A 98 -9.04 5.11 -6.63
CA SER A 98 -9.86 4.34 -7.56
C SER A 98 -9.71 4.92 -8.96
N ILE A 99 -9.47 4.08 -9.97
CA ILE A 99 -9.42 4.51 -11.37
C ILE A 99 -10.75 5.17 -11.77
N ALA A 100 -11.87 4.74 -11.16
CA ALA A 100 -13.18 5.37 -11.37
C ALA A 100 -13.22 6.81 -10.86
N ASP A 101 -12.60 7.09 -9.69
CA ASP A 101 -12.51 8.46 -9.17
C ASP A 101 -11.62 9.32 -10.07
N MET A 102 -10.50 8.78 -10.54
CA MET A 102 -9.62 9.50 -11.46
C MET A 102 -10.32 9.80 -12.80
N LEU A 103 -11.10 8.86 -13.35
CA LEU A 103 -11.90 9.07 -14.55
C LEU A 103 -13.03 10.06 -14.34
N SER A 104 -13.70 10.02 -13.18
CA SER A 104 -14.73 11.00 -12.83
C SER A 104 -14.14 12.41 -12.71
N GLN A 105 -12.94 12.53 -12.14
CA GLN A 105 -12.23 13.79 -11.98
C GLN A 105 -11.75 14.34 -13.32
N ILE A 106 -11.26 13.47 -14.22
CA ILE A 106 -10.89 13.85 -15.59
C ILE A 106 -12.13 14.33 -16.37
N ASN A 107 -13.26 13.66 -16.25
CA ASN A 107 -14.50 14.07 -16.92
C ASN A 107 -15.02 15.40 -16.35
N GLN A 108 -14.95 15.61 -15.03
CA GLN A 108 -15.32 16.88 -14.40
C GLN A 108 -14.38 18.03 -14.77
N MET A 109 -13.08 17.78 -14.92
CA MET A 109 -12.13 18.78 -15.42
C MET A 109 -12.39 19.12 -16.89
N ARG A 110 -12.70 18.10 -17.71
CA ARG A 110 -12.98 18.27 -19.14
C ARG A 110 -14.28 19.04 -19.42
N LEU A 111 -15.31 18.88 -18.58
CA LEU A 111 -16.53 19.69 -18.66
C LEU A 111 -16.31 21.15 -18.21
N LYS A 112 -15.35 21.40 -17.30
CA LYS A 112 -15.02 22.78 -16.89
C LYS A 112 -14.26 23.56 -17.97
N ASP A 113 -13.63 22.87 -18.90
CA ASP A 113 -12.88 23.44 -20.03
C ASP A 113 -13.72 23.61 -21.32
N GLU A 114 -15.06 23.68 -21.21
CA GLU A 114 -16.04 23.85 -22.32
C GLU A 114 -15.83 25.08 -23.24
N THR A 115 -14.75 25.84 -23.10
CA THR A 115 -14.38 26.92 -24.04
C THR A 115 -13.51 26.45 -25.22
N LYS A 116 -13.13 25.16 -25.29
CA LYS A 116 -12.33 24.61 -26.41
C LYS A 116 -12.89 23.31 -26.98
N THR A 117 -14.12 23.34 -27.48
CA THR A 117 -14.60 22.34 -28.44
C THR A 117 -14.16 22.76 -29.85
N ILE A 118 -13.32 21.95 -30.49
CA ILE A 118 -13.07 22.05 -31.94
C ILE A 118 -14.26 21.38 -32.62
N ASP A 119 -15.12 22.19 -33.23
CA ASP A 119 -16.20 21.72 -34.08
C ASP A 119 -15.63 21.30 -35.43
N ILE A 120 -15.91 20.06 -35.84
CA ILE A 120 -15.52 19.51 -37.14
C ILE A 120 -16.78 18.91 -37.77
N THR A 121 -17.81 19.72 -37.95
CA THR A 121 -18.85 19.43 -38.95
C THR A 121 -18.25 19.62 -40.34
N PRO A 122 -18.26 18.59 -41.23
CA PRO A 122 -17.87 18.77 -42.61
C PRO A 122 -18.86 19.72 -43.30
N HIS A 123 -18.35 20.79 -43.92
CA HIS A 123 -19.15 21.69 -44.74
C HIS A 123 -19.42 20.99 -46.08
N GLU A 124 -20.67 20.64 -46.36
CA GLU A 124 -21.08 20.19 -47.69
C GLU A 124 -21.01 21.40 -48.65
N GLU A 125 -20.13 21.33 -49.64
CA GLU A 125 -20.10 22.30 -50.74
C GLU A 125 -21.37 22.13 -51.59
N PRO A 126 -22.02 23.22 -52.04
CA PRO A 126 -23.23 23.12 -52.84
C PRO A 126 -22.91 22.50 -54.20
N VAL A 127 -23.61 21.40 -54.51
CA VAL A 127 -23.64 20.82 -55.86
C VAL A 127 -24.26 21.86 -56.79
N VAL A 128 -23.47 22.39 -57.72
CA VAL A 128 -23.96 23.27 -58.79
C VAL A 128 -24.79 22.40 -59.73
N GLU A 129 -26.12 22.50 -59.63
CA GLU A 129 -27.02 21.94 -60.64
C GLU A 129 -26.78 22.67 -61.96
N LEU A 130 -26.15 21.99 -62.91
CA LEU A 130 -26.08 22.41 -64.30
C LEU A 130 -27.50 22.34 -64.89
N LEU A 131 -28.14 23.50 -65.06
CA LEU A 131 -29.32 23.67 -65.90
C LEU A 131 -28.94 23.36 -67.36
N ILE A 132 -29.17 22.11 -67.78
CA ILE A 132 -29.11 21.72 -69.19
C ILE A 132 -30.51 21.93 -69.77
N GLU A 133 -30.69 22.96 -70.59
CA GLU A 133 -31.91 23.12 -71.39
C GLU A 133 -31.96 22.04 -72.49
N PRO A 134 -33.11 21.40 -72.73
CA PRO A 134 -33.23 20.40 -73.79
C PRO A 134 -33.19 21.07 -75.17
N VAL A 135 -32.20 20.70 -75.98
CA VAL A 135 -32.17 21.03 -77.42
C VAL A 135 -33.30 20.27 -78.12
N VAL A 136 -34.32 21.00 -78.56
CA VAL A 136 -35.37 20.47 -79.45
C VAL A 136 -34.74 20.28 -80.82
N ILE A 137 -34.62 19.02 -81.26
CA ILE A 137 -34.25 18.67 -82.64
C ILE A 137 -35.57 18.39 -83.37
N ASP A 138 -36.07 19.38 -84.10
CA ASP A 138 -37.16 19.17 -85.03
C ASP A 138 -36.66 18.30 -86.19
N ARG A 139 -37.31 17.14 -86.36
CA ARG A 139 -37.15 16.28 -87.53
C ARG A 139 -38.29 16.62 -88.49
N ASP A 140 -37.94 17.20 -89.62
CA ASP A 140 -38.71 17.11 -90.87
C ASP A 140 -37.97 16.19 -91.85
#